data_AF-A0A0N5CTT3-F1
#
_entry.id   AF-A0A0N5CTT3-F1
#
_cell.length_a   1.000
_cell.length_b   1.000
_cell.length_c   1.000
_cell.angle_alpha   90.00
_cell.angle_beta   90.00
_cell.angle_gamma   90.00
#
_symmetry.space_group_name_H-M   'P 1'
#
loop_
_entity.id
_entity.type
_entity.pdbx_description
1 polymer ?
#
loop_
_entity_poly.entity_id
_entity_poly.type
_entity_poly.pdbx_seq_one_letter_code
_entity_poly.pdbx_strand_id
1 'polypeptide(L)'
;LAVIVPYVQTRYNLIENPIIESVLAAQKAILYSEIEKKTRHAKLYKVRRNELASSMWLRFGNIIPQDEARYCQLQDRNMFGAEKGMCQHCRERVKTVDHLATQCEKNVTSRLY
;
A
#
# COMPACT_ATOMS: atom_id res chain seq x y z
N LEU A 1 8.31 -34.25 1.53
CA LEU A 1 8.54 -33.66 0.18
C LEU A 1 7.53 -34.12 -0.87
N ALA A 2 7.14 -35.41 -0.90
CA ALA A 2 6.22 -35.98 -1.90
C ALA A 2 4.84 -35.31 -2.05
N VAL A 3 4.34 -34.59 -1.03
CA VAL A 3 3.03 -33.91 -1.06
C VAL A 3 3.12 -32.43 -1.45
N ILE A 4 4.28 -31.81 -1.20
CA ILE A 4 4.45 -30.35 -1.36
C ILE A 4 4.59 -30.00 -2.84
N VAL A 5 5.36 -30.78 -3.60
CA VAL A 5 5.60 -30.51 -5.02
C VAL A 5 4.31 -30.56 -5.85
N PRO A 6 3.48 -31.62 -5.76
CA PRO A 6 2.19 -31.66 -6.46
C PRO A 6 1.24 -30.55 -6.04
N TYR A 7 1.18 -30.24 -4.73
CA TYR A 7 0.33 -29.15 -4.21
C TYR A 7 0.70 -27.80 -4.83
N VAL A 8 2.00 -27.48 -4.89
CA VAL A 8 2.50 -26.22 -5.46
C VAL A 8 2.21 -26.16 -6.96
N GLN A 9 2.42 -27.25 -7.69
CA GLN A 9 2.12 -27.34 -9.11
C GLN A 9 0.63 -27.09 -9.40
N THR A 10 -0.28 -27.73 -8.65
CA THR A 10 -1.72 -27.51 -8.80
C THR A 10 -2.14 -26.10 -8.39
N ARG A 11 -1.60 -25.57 -7.28
CA ARG A 11 -2.00 -24.25 -6.75
C ARG A 11 -1.64 -23.11 -7.69
N TYR A 12 -0.49 -23.21 -8.35
CA TYR A 12 0.07 -22.16 -9.22
C TYR A 12 0.03 -22.52 -10.71
N ASN A 13 -0.62 -23.64 -11.08
CA ASN A 13 -0.70 -24.17 -12.44
C ASN A 13 0.68 -24.29 -13.12
N LEU A 14 1.67 -24.84 -12.41
CA LEU A 14 3.02 -25.05 -12.93
C LEU A 14 3.13 -26.42 -13.60
N ILE A 15 3.61 -26.43 -14.85
CA ILE A 15 3.76 -27.65 -15.67
C ILE A 15 5.06 -28.40 -15.32
N GLU A 16 6.12 -27.65 -15.05
CA GLU A 16 7.44 -28.19 -14.70
C GLU A 16 7.60 -28.34 -13.18
N ASN A 17 8.68 -28.99 -12.75
CA ASN A 17 9.03 -29.05 -11.34
C ASN A 17 9.22 -27.61 -10.79
N PRO A 18 8.58 -27.27 -9.67
CA PRO A 18 8.61 -25.92 -9.14
C PRO A 18 10.02 -25.55 -8.67
N ILE A 19 10.59 -24.53 -9.31
CA ILE A 19 11.76 -23.79 -8.81
C ILE A 19 11.28 -22.55 -8.06
N ILE A 20 12.11 -22.05 -7.14
CA ILE A 20 11.72 -20.94 -6.25
C ILE A 20 11.27 -19.72 -7.06
N GLU A 21 11.97 -19.41 -8.15
CA GLU A 21 11.72 -18.28 -9.02
C GLU A 21 10.35 -18.36 -9.71
N SER A 22 9.98 -19.55 -10.22
CA SER A 22 8.71 -19.75 -10.91
C SER A 22 7.52 -19.69 -9.95
N VAL A 23 7.69 -20.25 -8.75
CA VAL A 23 6.68 -20.16 -7.68
C VAL A 23 6.48 -18.72 -7.24
N LEU A 24 7.55 -17.97 -6.99
CA LEU A 24 7.48 -16.56 -6.59
C LEU A 24 6.83 -15.70 -7.69
N ALA A 25 7.15 -15.94 -8.96
CA ALA A 25 6.55 -15.24 -10.07
C ALA A 25 5.04 -15.50 -10.15
N ALA A 26 4.61 -16.77 -10.06
CA ALA A 26 3.20 -17.15 -10.08
C ALA A 26 2.43 -16.58 -8.87
N GLN A 27 3.03 -16.63 -7.68
CA GLN A 27 2.46 -16.01 -6.47
C GLN A 27 2.20 -14.52 -6.64
N LYS A 28 3.19 -13.78 -7.17
CA LYS A 28 3.06 -12.34 -7.43
C LYS A 28 1.99 -12.05 -8.47
N ALA A 29 1.94 -12.82 -9.56
CA ALA A 29 0.93 -12.65 -10.60
C ALA A 29 -0.50 -12.82 -10.06
N ILE A 30 -0.74 -13.89 -9.29
CA ILE A 30 -2.04 -14.12 -8.64
C ILE A 30 -2.37 -12.97 -7.69
N LEU A 31 -1.44 -12.60 -6.80
CA LEU A 31 -1.64 -11.50 -5.84
C LEU A 31 -2.06 -10.20 -6.54
N TYR A 32 -1.34 -9.81 -7.61
CA TYR A 32 -1.67 -8.59 -8.33
C TYR A 32 -3.01 -8.67 -9.05
N SER A 33 -3.35 -9.82 -9.65
CA SER A 33 -4.67 -10.01 -10.26
C SER A 33 -5.82 -9.87 -9.24
N GLU A 34 -5.63 -10.37 -8.01
CA GLU A 34 -6.61 -10.26 -6.93
C GLU A 34 -6.72 -8.83 -6.37
N ILE A 35 -5.61 -8.09 -6.34
CA ILE A 35 -5.58 -6.67 -6.01
C ILE A 35 -6.35 -5.85 -7.05
N GLU A 36 -6.12 -6.12 -8.34
CA GLU A 36 -6.79 -5.41 -9.44
C GLU A 36 -8.31 -5.64 -9.46
N LYS A 37 -8.78 -6.83 -9.06
CA LYS A 37 -10.22 -7.13 -8.94
C LYS A 37 -10.94 -6.28 -7.88
N LYS A 38 -10.23 -5.75 -6.88
CA LYS A 38 -10.83 -4.98 -5.78
C LYS A 38 -10.66 -3.48 -6.02
N THR A 39 -11.73 -2.77 -6.36
CA THR A 39 -11.72 -1.34 -6.77
C THR A 39 -10.88 -0.42 -5.88
N ARG A 40 -10.98 -0.57 -4.55
CA ARG A 40 -10.19 0.24 -3.59
C ARG A 40 -8.71 -0.14 -3.61
N HIS A 41 -8.39 -1.44 -3.65
CA HIS A 41 -7.02 -1.92 -3.70
C HIS A 41 -6.38 -1.57 -5.05
N ALA A 42 -7.08 -1.75 -6.16
CA ALA A 42 -6.62 -1.33 -7.48
C ALA A 42 -6.24 0.15 -7.52
N LYS A 43 -7.04 1.05 -6.91
CA LYS A 43 -6.68 2.48 -6.79
C LYS A 43 -5.42 2.72 -5.96
N LEU A 44 -5.27 2.03 -4.82
CA LEU A 44 -4.11 2.17 -3.93
C LEU A 44 -2.83 1.57 -4.55
N TYR A 45 -2.92 0.46 -5.28
CA TYR A 45 -1.80 -0.25 -5.86
C TYR A 45 -1.54 0.11 -7.34
N LYS A 46 -2.30 1.04 -7.91
CA LYS A 46 -2.15 1.52 -9.30
C LYS A 46 -0.73 2.03 -9.61
N VAL A 47 -0.06 2.58 -8.59
CA VAL A 47 1.34 2.95 -8.66
C VAL A 47 2.17 1.69 -8.40
N ARG A 48 2.31 0.84 -9.43
CA ARG A 48 3.23 -0.30 -9.44
C ARG A 48 4.60 0.19 -8.95
N ARG A 49 5.13 -0.43 -7.89
CA ARG A 49 6.40 -0.10 -7.17
C ARG A 49 6.28 0.87 -5.99
N ASN A 50 5.43 0.59 -5.02
CA ASN A 50 5.79 0.93 -3.64
C ASN A 50 5.14 -0.04 -2.67
N GLU A 51 5.82 -1.18 -2.48
CA GLU A 51 5.75 -1.96 -1.24
C GLU A 51 6.44 -1.25 -0.07
N LEU A 52 6.85 0.01 -0.24
CA LEU A 52 7.26 0.86 0.85
C LEU A 52 6.05 1.07 1.74
N ALA A 53 5.94 0.25 2.79
CA ALA A 53 4.92 0.42 3.80
C ALA A 53 5.06 1.84 4.36
N SER A 54 3.99 2.63 4.34
CA SER A 54 3.96 3.94 4.99
C SER A 54 4.25 3.86 6.50
N SER A 55 4.24 2.64 7.07
CA SER A 55 4.65 2.30 8.42
C SER A 55 6.16 2.24 8.63
N MET A 56 6.98 2.29 7.57
CA MET A 56 8.44 2.32 7.71
C MET A 56 8.90 3.58 8.45
N TRP A 57 8.19 4.69 8.25
CA TRP A 57 8.27 5.91 9.05
C TRP A 57 8.14 5.64 10.56
N LEU A 58 7.14 4.86 10.98
CA LEU A 58 6.90 4.55 12.40
C LEU A 58 7.97 3.61 12.98
N ARG A 59 8.62 2.81 12.12
CA ARG A 59 9.61 1.81 12.54
C ARG A 59 11.00 2.39 12.72
N PHE A 60 11.37 3.37 11.90
CA PHE A 60 12.69 4.00 11.91
C PHE A 60 12.48 5.48 12.20
N GLY A 61 12.51 5.87 13.48
CA GLY A 61 12.17 7.25 13.88
C GLY A 61 13.04 8.33 13.21
N ASN A 62 14.31 8.03 12.94
CA ASN A 62 15.21 8.91 12.17
C ASN A 62 15.50 8.28 10.81
N ILE A 63 14.85 8.80 9.78
CA ILE A 63 15.17 8.52 8.37
C ILE A 63 15.68 9.78 7.69
N ILE A 64 16.30 9.62 6.52
CA ILE A 64 16.77 10.77 5.75
C ILE A 64 15.58 11.63 5.28
N PRO A 65 15.73 12.97 5.18
CA PRO A 65 14.65 13.88 4.78
C PRO A 65 13.99 13.51 3.44
N GLN A 66 14.73 12.89 2.52
CA GLN A 66 14.20 12.42 1.24
C GLN A 66 13.21 11.26 1.41
N ASP A 67 13.49 10.34 2.33
CA ASP A 67 12.60 9.21 2.61
C ASP A 67 11.38 9.66 3.41
N GLU A 68 11.55 10.60 4.35
CA GLU A 68 10.46 11.30 5.03
C GLU A 68 9.45 11.88 4.05
N ALA A 69 9.92 12.69 3.11
CA ALA A 69 9.05 13.30 2.11
C ALA A 69 8.29 12.25 1.28
N ARG A 70 8.95 11.14 0.93
CA ARG A 70 8.32 10.02 0.19
C ARG A 70 7.25 9.31 1.02
N TYR A 71 7.51 9.05 2.30
CA TYR A 71 6.54 8.38 3.17
C TYR A 71 5.35 9.28 3.49
N CYS A 72 5.56 10.57 3.75
CA CYS A 72 4.46 11.53 3.95
C CYS A 72 3.57 11.62 2.71
N GLN A 73 4.17 11.70 1.51
CA GLN A 73 3.42 11.68 0.25
C GLN A 73 2.60 10.38 0.10
N LEU A 74 3.16 9.23 0.50
CA LEU A 74 2.48 7.95 0.44
C LEU A 74 1.33 7.85 1.46
N GLN A 75 1.51 8.40 2.67
CA GLN A 75 0.46 8.47 3.68
C GLN A 75 -0.73 9.31 3.19
N ASP A 76 -0.46 10.50 2.65
CA ASP A 76 -1.49 11.36 2.06
C ASP A 76 -2.23 10.64 0.92
N ARG A 77 -1.49 9.94 0.05
CA ARG A 77 -2.07 9.15 -1.04
C ARG A 77 -2.99 8.05 -0.50
N ASN A 78 -2.55 7.32 0.52
CA ASN A 78 -3.30 6.19 1.08
C ASN A 78 -4.55 6.64 1.83
N MET A 79 -4.47 7.75 2.58
CA MET A 79 -5.58 8.31 3.34
C MET A 79 -6.62 9.00 2.45
N PHE A 80 -6.18 9.72 1.42
CA PHE A 80 -7.06 10.56 0.57
C PHE A 80 -7.23 10.06 -0.86
N GLY A 81 -6.68 8.90 -1.23
CA GLY A 81 -6.91 8.26 -2.52
C GLY A 81 -6.26 8.96 -3.72
N ALA A 82 -5.07 9.55 -3.54
CA ALA A 82 -4.37 10.39 -4.54
C ALA A 82 -5.10 11.68 -4.97
N GLU A 83 -6.28 11.96 -4.41
CA GLU A 83 -7.03 13.18 -4.68
C GLU A 83 -6.52 14.34 -3.82
N LYS A 84 -5.86 15.31 -4.46
CA LYS A 84 -5.51 16.58 -3.80
C LYS A 84 -6.78 17.41 -3.62
N GLY A 85 -7.01 17.90 -2.41
CA GLY A 85 -8.15 18.75 -2.10
C GLY A 85 -7.85 19.64 -0.92
N MET A 86 -8.61 20.72 -0.77
CA MET A 86 -8.49 21.59 0.40
C MET A 86 -9.03 20.88 1.64
N CYS A 87 -8.49 21.23 2.80
CA CYS A 87 -9.05 20.79 4.07
C CYS A 87 -10.50 21.26 4.15
N GLN A 88 -11.43 20.35 4.45
CA GLN A 88 -12.85 20.67 4.53
C GLN A 88 -13.20 21.54 5.74
N HIS A 89 -12.33 21.57 6.75
CA HIS A 89 -12.53 22.31 7.98
C HIS A 89 -12.03 23.76 7.88
N CYS A 90 -10.72 23.98 7.74
CA CYS A 90 -10.19 25.33 7.65
C CYS A 90 -10.28 25.94 6.24
N ARG A 91 -10.32 25.11 5.18
CA ARG A 91 -10.27 25.54 3.76
C ARG A 91 -9.08 26.45 3.38
N GLU A 92 -8.10 26.61 4.26
CA GLU A 92 -6.92 27.45 4.05
C GLU A 92 -5.72 26.65 3.53
N ARG A 93 -5.64 25.36 3.87
CA ARG A 93 -4.52 24.49 3.51
C ARG A 93 -4.99 23.24 2.77
N VAL A 94 -4.08 22.63 2.02
CA VAL A 94 -4.29 21.33 1.39
C VAL A 94 -4.50 20.28 2.48
N LYS A 95 -5.43 19.36 2.26
CA LYS A 95 -5.67 18.22 3.16
C LYS A 95 -4.43 17.29 3.10
N THR A 96 -3.63 17.32 4.16
CA THR A 96 -2.56 16.36 4.40
C THR A 96 -2.79 15.69 5.75
N VAL A 97 -2.21 14.51 5.95
CA VAL A 97 -2.28 13.78 7.22
C VAL A 97 -1.70 14.63 8.34
N ASP A 98 -0.55 15.27 8.10
CA ASP A 98 0.08 16.19 9.06
C ASP A 98 -0.86 17.34 9.42
N HIS A 99 -1.43 18.04 8.42
CA HIS A 99 -2.32 19.16 8.66
C HIS A 99 -3.54 18.77 9.51
N LEU A 100 -4.17 17.62 9.22
CA LEU A 100 -5.32 17.14 10.00
C LEU A 100 -4.94 16.69 11.42
N ALA A 101 -3.69 16.30 11.66
CA ALA A 101 -3.23 15.86 12.97
C ALA A 101 -2.74 17.03 13.85
N THR A 102 -2.12 18.05 13.26
CA THR A 102 -1.39 19.09 14.01
C THR A 102 -2.02 20.48 13.94
N GLN A 103 -2.76 20.79 12.87
CA GLN A 103 -3.18 22.16 12.55
C GLN A 103 -4.69 22.32 12.35
N CYS A 104 -5.40 21.23 12.12
CA CYS A 104 -6.84 21.21 11.99
C CYS A 104 -7.39 20.36 13.11
N GLU A 105 -7.95 20.99 14.14
CA GLU A 105 -8.57 20.30 15.29
C GLU A 105 -9.83 19.53 14.86
N LYS A 106 -9.63 18.41 14.18
CA LYS A 106 -10.58 17.30 14.14
C LYS A 106 -9.81 16.06 14.52
N ASN A 107 -10.03 15.58 15.74
CA ASN A 107 -9.70 14.23 16.16
C ASN A 107 -9.97 13.27 14.99
N VAL A 108 -8.92 12.59 14.53
CA VAL A 108 -8.86 11.76 13.30
C VAL A 108 -9.83 10.56 13.32
N THR A 109 -10.73 10.49 14.31
CA THR A 109 -11.59 9.36 14.66
C THR A 109 -12.97 9.34 14.01
N SER A 110 -13.39 10.36 13.25
CA SER A 110 -14.78 10.44 12.74
C SER A 110 -15.06 9.78 11.38
N ARG A 111 -14.10 9.03 10.79
CA ARG A 111 -14.28 8.35 9.49
C ARG A 111 -13.84 6.87 9.44
N LEU A 112 -13.60 6.26 10.60
CA LEU A 112 -13.19 4.85 10.72
C LEU A 112 -14.30 3.91 11.24
N TYR A 113 -15.55 4.36 11.28
CA TYR A 113 -16.73 3.52 11.52
C TYR A 113 -17.77 3.74 10.42
#